data_AF-A0A938DCV4-F1
#
_entry.id   AF-A0A938DCV4-F1
#
_cell.length_a   1.000
_cell.length_b   1.000
_cell.length_c   1.000
_cell.angle_alpha   90.00
_cell.angle_beta   90.00
_cell.angle_gamma   90.00
#
_symmetry.space_group_name_H-M   'P 1'
#
loop_
_entity.id
_entity.type
_entity.pdbx_description
1 polymer ?
#
loop_
_entity_poly.entity_id
_entity_poly.type
_entity_poly.pdbx_seq_one_letter_code
_entity_poly.pdbx_strand_id
1 'polypeptide(L)'
;MSGVEPYFHFLAVVTFQIAVIFVAKHFSTSRFEAGTLFKLLVIGIPVGLFFDSAIGDRYEVFSYPEFGESKLFVLTNSLLSYGVALCTAWFFPCRVSVSLSRSGGRTGLMILIAVVLFVSMDKLGDLNVMQRAVLSGIAILLLGETLAMARCVYGPLSLLLLGDWRPFLCLEVCSVIVGVLYEAANFAFPLWRWHLDPDLPYWASEAVIVTFGYFVLFHPMFIVSRLVVEKPQEADSHRKQV
;
A
#
# COMPACT_ATOMS: atom_id res chain seq x y z
N MET A 1 -10.48 0.36 -31.47
CA MET A 1 -10.60 1.47 -30.50
C MET A 1 -9.40 2.38 -30.70
N SER A 2 -9.59 3.70 -30.69
CA SER A 2 -8.49 4.63 -30.87
C SER A 2 -7.55 4.50 -29.67
N GLY A 3 -6.23 4.49 -29.89
CA GLY A 3 -5.24 4.37 -28.81
C GLY A 3 -5.24 5.52 -27.79
N VAL A 4 -6.25 6.41 -27.82
CA VAL A 4 -6.43 7.57 -26.93
C VAL A 4 -7.36 7.23 -25.76
N GLU A 5 -8.34 6.34 -25.97
CA GLU A 5 -9.35 5.96 -24.96
C GLU A 5 -8.74 5.42 -23.65
N PRO A 6 -7.73 4.52 -23.67
CA PRO A 6 -7.13 4.01 -22.43
C PRO A 6 -6.52 5.13 -21.58
N TYR A 7 -5.84 6.09 -22.22
CA TYR A 7 -5.22 7.23 -21.53
C TYR A 7 -6.27 8.16 -20.91
N PHE A 8 -7.43 8.31 -21.54
CA PHE A 8 -8.55 9.04 -20.95
C PHE A 8 -9.06 8.34 -19.68
N HIS A 9 -9.25 7.02 -19.72
CA HIS A 9 -9.63 6.23 -18.52
C HIS A 9 -8.61 6.39 -17.40
N PHE A 10 -7.32 6.26 -17.72
CA PHE A 10 -6.24 6.46 -16.75
C PHE A 10 -6.30 7.85 -16.09
N LEU A 11 -6.42 8.92 -16.89
CA LEU A 11 -6.52 10.29 -16.36
C LEU A 11 -7.79 10.50 -15.52
N ALA A 12 -8.92 9.90 -15.91
CA ALA A 12 -10.17 9.96 -15.15
C ALA A 12 -10.01 9.29 -13.78
N VAL A 13 -9.42 8.09 -13.73
CA VAL A 13 -9.13 7.38 -12.47
C VAL A 13 -8.19 8.19 -11.59
N VAL A 14 -7.05 8.67 -12.11
CA VAL A 14 -6.11 9.48 -11.33
C VAL A 14 -6.77 10.76 -10.81
N THR A 15 -7.60 11.42 -11.61
CA THR A 15 -8.36 12.61 -11.18
C THR A 15 -9.30 12.28 -10.03
N PHE A 16 -10.00 11.14 -10.11
CA PHE A 16 -10.85 10.67 -9.03
C PHE A 16 -10.05 10.36 -7.75
N GLN A 17 -8.90 9.70 -7.86
CA GLN A 17 -8.02 9.44 -6.72
C GLN A 17 -7.51 10.75 -6.07
N ILE A 18 -7.21 11.77 -6.87
CA ILE A 18 -6.86 13.12 -6.38
C ILE A 18 -8.04 13.74 -5.62
N ALA A 19 -9.28 13.56 -6.09
CA ALA A 19 -10.46 14.02 -5.36
C ALA A 19 -10.59 13.33 -4.00
N VAL A 20 -10.27 12.02 -3.91
CA VAL A 20 -10.23 11.29 -2.63
C VAL A 20 -9.20 11.90 -1.67
N ILE A 21 -8.02 12.34 -2.15
CA ILE A 21 -7.07 13.08 -1.31
C ILE A 21 -7.70 14.35 -0.73
N PHE A 22 -8.41 15.14 -1.54
CA PHE A 22 -9.01 16.39 -1.05
C PHE A 22 -10.08 16.12 0.02
N VAL A 23 -10.87 15.07 -0.14
CA VAL A 23 -11.83 14.63 0.87
C VAL A 23 -11.10 14.17 2.14
N ALA A 24 -10.09 13.30 2.02
CA ALA A 24 -9.31 12.82 3.16
C ALA A 24 -8.62 13.98 3.91
N LYS A 25 -8.08 14.96 3.18
CA LYS A 25 -7.49 16.18 3.72
C LYS A 25 -8.52 17.02 4.48
N HIS A 26 -9.75 17.14 3.97
CA HIS A 26 -10.80 17.93 4.64
C HIS A 26 -11.12 17.41 6.04
N PHE A 27 -11.07 16.09 6.24
CA PHE A 27 -11.30 15.45 7.54
C PHE A 27 -10.04 15.30 8.40
N SER A 28 -8.86 15.64 7.87
CA SER A 28 -7.60 15.51 8.59
C SER A 28 -7.20 16.82 9.26
N THR A 29 -6.70 16.72 10.49
CA THR A 29 -6.08 17.85 11.20
C THR A 29 -4.63 18.08 10.78
N SER A 30 -4.05 17.18 9.99
CA SER A 30 -2.64 17.25 9.59
C SER A 30 -2.41 18.33 8.54
N ARG A 31 -1.40 19.18 8.77
CA ARG A 31 -0.92 20.10 7.73
C ARG A 31 -0.21 19.29 6.64
N PHE A 32 -0.56 19.56 5.39
CA PHE A 32 0.04 18.91 4.23
C PHE A 32 0.78 19.95 3.39
N GLU A 33 2.10 19.98 3.57
CA GLU A 33 2.97 20.89 2.86
C GLU A 33 3.20 20.40 1.42
N ALA A 34 3.37 21.33 0.48
CA ALA A 34 3.65 21.00 -0.93
C ALA A 34 4.91 20.14 -1.09
N GLY A 35 5.93 20.36 -0.25
CA GLY A 35 7.14 19.54 -0.23
C GLY A 35 6.88 18.10 0.18
N THR A 36 5.92 17.85 1.06
CA THR A 36 5.49 16.49 1.44
C THR A 36 4.78 15.79 0.28
N LEU A 37 3.85 16.48 -0.38
CA LEU A 37 3.17 15.98 -1.58
C LEU A 37 4.19 15.54 -2.64
N PHE A 38 5.14 16.40 -2.97
CA PHE A 38 6.16 16.09 -3.98
C PHE A 38 7.00 14.86 -3.60
N LYS A 39 7.44 14.76 -2.34
CA LYS A 39 8.20 13.60 -1.85
C LYS A 39 7.40 12.30 -1.99
N LEU A 40 6.14 12.29 -1.56
CA LEU A 40 5.29 11.10 -1.62
C LEU A 40 4.98 10.69 -3.07
N LEU A 41 4.74 11.66 -3.97
CA LEU A 41 4.61 11.38 -5.41
C LEU A 41 5.86 10.70 -5.98
N VAL A 42 7.06 11.24 -5.70
CA VAL A 42 8.32 10.66 -6.18
C VAL A 42 8.57 9.27 -5.59
N ILE A 43 8.25 9.05 -4.32
CA ILE A 43 8.34 7.73 -3.67
C ILE A 43 7.30 6.75 -4.24
N GLY A 44 6.22 7.25 -4.83
CA GLY A 44 5.29 6.45 -5.63
C GLY A 44 5.99 5.68 -6.74
N ILE A 45 7.07 6.22 -7.33
CA ILE A 45 7.81 5.54 -8.40
C ILE A 45 8.35 4.17 -7.95
N PRO A 46 9.26 4.06 -6.96
CA PRO A 46 9.76 2.76 -6.54
C PRO A 46 8.68 1.84 -5.96
N VAL A 47 7.64 2.38 -5.31
CA VAL A 47 6.52 1.59 -4.79
C VAL A 47 5.71 0.99 -5.94
N GLY A 48 5.28 1.81 -6.90
CA GLY A 48 4.50 1.36 -8.04
C GLY A 48 5.25 0.40 -8.94
N LEU A 49 6.54 0.67 -9.21
CA LEU A 49 7.39 -0.26 -9.96
C LEU A 49 7.50 -1.62 -9.26
N PHE A 50 7.63 -1.63 -7.93
CA PHE A 50 7.65 -2.87 -7.16
C PHE A 50 6.32 -3.63 -7.26
N PHE A 51 5.18 -2.97 -7.05
CA PHE A 51 3.88 -3.62 -7.14
C PHE A 51 3.56 -4.09 -8.57
N ASP A 52 3.76 -3.24 -9.59
CA ASP A 52 3.47 -3.60 -10.98
C ASP A 52 4.40 -4.74 -11.46
N SER A 53 5.69 -4.73 -11.11
CA SER A 53 6.64 -5.76 -11.59
C SER A 53 6.60 -7.05 -10.76
N ALA A 54 6.57 -6.94 -9.43
CA ALA A 54 6.63 -8.10 -8.57
C ALA A 54 5.26 -8.76 -8.39
N ILE A 55 4.20 -7.97 -8.21
CA ILE A 55 2.86 -8.49 -7.88
C ILE A 55 2.00 -8.63 -9.14
N GLY A 56 1.99 -7.60 -10.00
CA GLY A 56 1.27 -7.61 -11.26
C GLY A 56 1.87 -8.60 -12.25
N ASP A 57 3.10 -8.36 -12.71
CA ASP A 57 3.76 -9.13 -13.77
C ASP A 57 4.22 -10.51 -13.28
N ARG A 58 5.10 -10.57 -12.27
CA ARG A 58 5.69 -11.84 -11.83
C ARG A 58 4.71 -12.83 -11.17
N TYR A 59 3.77 -12.35 -10.36
CA TYR A 59 2.79 -13.21 -9.68
C TYR A 59 1.43 -13.23 -10.35
N GLU A 60 1.26 -12.49 -11.46
CA GLU A 60 0.04 -12.43 -12.27
C GLU A 60 -1.22 -12.04 -11.48
N VAL A 61 -1.08 -11.28 -10.38
CA VAL A 61 -2.22 -10.95 -9.50
C VAL A 61 -3.14 -9.91 -10.14
N PHE A 62 -2.61 -9.03 -10.97
CA PHE A 62 -3.38 -8.05 -11.73
C PHE A 62 -2.67 -7.66 -13.03
N SER A 63 -3.40 -7.04 -13.95
CA SER A 63 -2.86 -6.57 -15.23
C SER A 63 -3.54 -5.29 -15.69
N TYR A 64 -2.97 -4.65 -16.72
CA TYR A 64 -3.51 -3.48 -17.41
C TYR A 64 -3.81 -3.84 -18.87
N PRO A 65 -5.00 -4.42 -19.16
CA PRO A 65 -5.27 -5.05 -20.47
C PRO A 65 -5.10 -4.11 -21.66
N GLU A 66 -5.44 -2.83 -21.51
CA GLU A 66 -5.38 -1.84 -22.58
C GLU A 66 -4.00 -1.21 -22.78
N PHE A 67 -3.10 -1.33 -21.79
CA PHE A 67 -1.77 -0.72 -21.82
C PHE A 67 -0.64 -1.73 -22.09
N GLY A 68 -0.89 -3.02 -21.85
CA GLY A 68 0.11 -4.08 -22.01
C GLY A 68 1.39 -3.79 -21.21
N GLU A 69 2.54 -4.12 -21.80
CA GLU A 69 3.88 -3.91 -21.20
C GLU A 69 4.43 -2.49 -21.37
N SER A 70 3.58 -1.48 -21.53
CA SER A 70 4.01 -0.10 -21.77
C SER A 70 4.79 0.46 -20.57
N LYS A 71 6.13 0.51 -20.70
CA LYS A 71 7.04 1.06 -19.67
C LYS A 71 6.71 2.51 -19.29
N LEU A 72 6.28 3.30 -20.26
CA LEU A 72 5.88 4.69 -20.03
C LEU A 72 4.61 4.78 -19.17
N PHE A 73 3.63 3.91 -19.45
CA PHE A 73 2.44 3.80 -18.63
C PHE A 73 2.80 3.35 -17.21
N VAL A 74 3.58 2.27 -17.06
CA VAL A 74 4.01 1.77 -15.74
C VAL A 74 4.72 2.85 -14.92
N LEU A 75 5.63 3.62 -15.53
CA LEU A 75 6.31 4.72 -14.85
C LEU A 75 5.33 5.83 -14.42
N THR A 76 4.41 6.20 -15.31
CA THR A 76 3.44 7.28 -15.06
C THR A 76 2.40 6.85 -14.02
N ASN A 77 1.93 5.60 -14.07
CA ASN A 77 1.06 4.98 -13.09
C ASN A 77 1.74 4.90 -11.70
N SER A 78 3.02 4.53 -11.67
CA SER A 78 3.83 4.54 -10.44
C SER A 78 3.94 5.94 -9.83
N LEU A 79 4.20 6.96 -10.64
CA LEU A 79 4.28 8.34 -10.17
C LEU A 79 2.92 8.89 -9.71
N LEU A 80 1.89 8.71 -10.54
CA LEU A 80 0.58 9.32 -10.33
C LEU A 80 -0.29 8.46 -9.41
N SER A 81 -0.70 7.27 -9.82
CA SER A 81 -1.63 6.44 -9.04
C SER A 81 -1.05 6.02 -7.69
N TYR A 82 0.14 5.42 -7.68
CA TYR A 82 0.77 4.96 -6.43
C TYR A 82 1.26 6.14 -5.57
N GLY A 83 1.74 7.22 -6.19
CA GLY A 83 2.08 8.45 -5.48
C GLY A 83 0.87 9.12 -4.82
N VAL A 84 -0.27 9.19 -5.50
CA VAL A 84 -1.55 9.70 -4.98
C VAL A 84 -2.09 8.76 -3.88
N ALA A 85 -1.92 7.44 -4.03
CA ALA A 85 -2.25 6.48 -2.97
C ALA A 85 -1.40 6.70 -1.70
N LEU A 86 -0.08 6.92 -1.82
CA LEU A 86 0.78 7.30 -0.69
C LEU A 86 0.32 8.61 -0.01
N CYS A 87 -0.07 9.59 -0.81
CA CYS A 87 -0.62 10.86 -0.29
C CYS A 87 -1.95 10.64 0.42
N THR A 88 -2.80 9.75 -0.08
CA THR A 88 -4.06 9.37 0.58
C THR A 88 -3.79 8.70 1.92
N ALA A 89 -2.84 7.75 1.95
CA ALA A 89 -2.44 7.03 3.16
C ALA A 89 -1.91 7.96 4.26
N TRP A 90 -1.22 9.04 3.89
CA TRP A 90 -0.75 10.06 4.83
C TRP A 90 -1.89 10.70 5.64
N PHE A 91 -3.06 10.87 5.02
CA PHE A 91 -4.22 11.48 5.66
C PHE A 91 -5.02 10.51 6.54
N PHE A 92 -4.71 9.21 6.50
CA PHE A 92 -5.39 8.24 7.38
C PHE A 92 -5.17 8.61 8.85
N PRO A 93 -6.23 8.66 9.68
CA PRO A 93 -6.17 9.08 11.07
C PRO A 93 -5.50 8.05 12.00
N CYS A 94 -4.82 7.06 11.42
CA CYS A 94 -4.19 5.97 12.14
C CYS A 94 -2.84 6.42 12.70
N ARG A 95 -2.48 5.89 13.87
CA ARG A 95 -1.26 6.26 14.59
C ARG A 95 -0.21 5.17 14.44
N VAL A 96 1.04 5.57 14.25
CA VAL A 96 2.20 4.73 14.57
C VAL A 96 2.65 5.07 15.99
N SER A 97 3.09 4.06 16.76
CA SER A 97 3.57 4.30 18.13
C SER A 97 5.08 4.27 18.18
N VAL A 98 5.63 5.19 18.97
CA VAL A 98 7.08 5.31 19.19
C VAL A 98 7.47 4.58 20.46
N SER A 99 8.70 4.05 20.44
CA SER A 99 9.50 3.55 21.58
C SER A 99 9.62 2.04 21.65
N LEU A 100 10.38 1.50 20.69
CA LEU A 100 11.23 0.35 20.98
C LEU A 100 12.50 0.82 21.68
N SER A 101 12.82 0.22 22.83
CA SER A 101 14.21 0.09 23.26
C SER A 101 14.98 -0.61 22.12
N ARG A 102 16.10 -0.03 21.65
CA ARG A 102 16.89 -0.54 20.52
C ARG A 102 17.18 -2.04 20.70
N SER A 103 16.44 -2.89 20.00
CA SER A 103 16.64 -4.33 19.97
C SER A 103 16.94 -4.75 18.53
N GLY A 104 18.19 -4.59 18.10
CA GLY A 104 18.62 -4.88 16.73
C GLY A 104 18.35 -6.31 16.26
N GLY A 105 18.14 -7.26 17.19
CA GLY A 105 17.86 -8.66 16.86
C GLY A 105 16.47 -8.90 16.25
N ARG A 106 15.45 -8.12 16.62
CA ARG A 106 14.07 -8.33 16.12
C ARG A 106 13.88 -7.89 14.68
N THR A 107 14.53 -6.79 14.27
CA THR A 107 14.50 -6.29 12.89
C THR A 107 15.13 -7.28 11.92
N GLY A 108 16.28 -7.86 12.27
CA GLY A 108 16.96 -8.86 11.42
C GLY A 108 16.13 -10.12 11.20
N LEU A 109 15.42 -10.60 12.22
CA LEU A 109 14.55 -11.77 12.11
C LEU A 109 13.36 -11.53 11.16
N MET A 110 12.71 -10.35 11.22
CA MET A 110 11.59 -10.07 10.32
C MET A 110 12.02 -9.84 8.88
N ILE A 111 13.18 -9.20 8.64
CA ILE A 111 13.80 -9.15 7.30
C ILE A 111 14.00 -10.58 6.78
N LEU A 112 14.60 -11.45 7.59
CA LEU A 112 14.85 -12.83 7.20
C LEU A 112 13.55 -13.57 6.89
N ILE A 113 12.50 -13.43 7.70
CA ILE A 113 11.20 -14.06 7.45
C ILE A 113 10.59 -13.54 6.14
N ALA A 114 10.62 -12.22 5.89
CA ALA A 114 10.09 -11.64 4.66
C ALA A 114 10.83 -12.15 3.42
N VAL A 115 12.17 -12.19 3.47
CA VAL A 115 13.02 -12.72 2.39
C VAL A 115 12.76 -14.21 2.18
N VAL A 116 12.68 -15.00 3.25
CA VAL A 116 12.39 -16.44 3.17
C VAL A 116 11.03 -16.66 2.54
N LEU A 117 9.99 -15.94 2.94
CA LEU A 117 8.66 -16.06 2.33
C LEU A 117 8.71 -15.74 0.83
N PHE A 118 9.35 -14.63 0.44
CA PHE A 118 9.44 -14.23 -0.96
C PHE A 118 10.20 -15.27 -1.82
N VAL A 119 11.32 -15.78 -1.31
CA VAL A 119 12.13 -16.82 -1.98
C VAL A 119 11.41 -18.16 -2.01
N SER A 120 10.66 -18.49 -0.95
CA SER A 120 9.88 -19.72 -0.87
C SER A 120 8.74 -19.72 -1.89
N MET A 121 8.13 -18.58 -2.20
CA MET A 121 7.08 -18.48 -3.23
C MET A 121 7.58 -18.91 -4.61
N ASP A 122 8.81 -18.55 -4.99
CA ASP A 122 9.40 -18.98 -6.27
C ASP A 122 9.70 -20.48 -6.33
N LYS A 123 9.84 -21.13 -5.17
CA LYS A 123 10.16 -22.57 -5.07
C LYS A 123 8.93 -23.46 -4.92
N LEU A 124 7.79 -22.88 -4.58
CA LEU A 124 6.51 -23.57 -4.44
C LEU A 124 5.78 -23.52 -5.79
N GLY A 125 6.27 -24.30 -6.77
CA GLY A 125 5.78 -24.29 -8.15
C GLY A 125 4.30 -24.67 -8.36
N ASP A 126 3.64 -25.20 -7.32
CA ASP A 126 2.27 -25.71 -7.39
C ASP A 126 1.23 -24.78 -6.75
N LEU A 127 1.60 -23.55 -6.36
CA LEU A 127 0.64 -22.62 -5.77
C LEU A 127 -0.31 -22.09 -6.83
N ASN A 128 -1.61 -22.08 -6.54
CA ASN A 128 -2.58 -21.37 -7.37
C ASN A 128 -2.43 -19.84 -7.21
N VAL A 129 -3.05 -19.08 -8.11
CA VAL A 129 -2.90 -17.61 -8.15
C VAL A 129 -3.36 -16.96 -6.83
N MET A 130 -4.46 -17.44 -6.25
CA MET A 130 -4.97 -16.97 -4.95
C MET A 130 -3.96 -17.18 -3.82
N GLN A 131 -3.35 -18.36 -3.72
CA GLN A 131 -2.31 -18.66 -2.73
C GLN A 131 -1.08 -17.77 -2.92
N ARG A 132 -0.69 -17.51 -4.18
CA ARG A 132 0.39 -16.56 -4.49
C ARG A 132 0.00 -15.15 -4.01
N ALA A 133 -1.18 -14.66 -4.35
CA ALA A 133 -1.65 -13.34 -3.91
C ALA A 133 -1.66 -13.19 -2.38
N VAL A 134 -2.15 -14.20 -1.64
CA VAL A 134 -2.16 -14.20 -0.17
C VAL A 134 -0.75 -14.19 0.40
N LEU A 135 0.15 -15.05 -0.09
CA LEU A 135 1.53 -15.11 0.41
C LEU A 135 2.32 -13.84 0.08
N SER A 136 2.14 -13.28 -1.12
CA SER A 136 2.69 -11.98 -1.50
C SER A 136 2.19 -10.90 -0.54
N GLY A 137 0.89 -10.90 -0.25
CA GLY A 137 0.30 -9.95 0.68
C GLY A 137 0.90 -10.03 2.07
N ILE A 138 1.05 -11.24 2.63
CA ILE A 138 1.72 -11.46 3.92
C ILE A 138 3.17 -10.92 3.87
N ALA A 139 3.93 -11.23 2.81
CA ALA A 139 5.29 -10.77 2.67
C ALA A 139 5.39 -9.23 2.61
N ILE A 140 4.47 -8.58 1.90
CA ILE A 140 4.36 -7.12 1.80
C ILE A 140 4.03 -6.49 3.16
N LEU A 141 3.06 -7.04 3.89
CA LEU A 141 2.70 -6.57 5.23
C LEU A 141 3.92 -6.67 6.18
N LEU A 142 4.61 -7.80 6.18
CA LEU A 142 5.80 -8.00 7.00
C LEU A 142 6.95 -7.06 6.59
N LEU A 143 7.11 -6.77 5.30
CA LEU A 143 8.09 -5.80 4.82
C LEU A 143 7.79 -4.38 5.35
N GLY A 144 6.52 -3.98 5.33
CA GLY A 144 6.06 -2.71 5.92
C GLY A 144 6.40 -2.63 7.41
N GLU A 145 6.02 -3.64 8.19
CA GLU A 145 6.33 -3.70 9.63
C GLU A 145 7.84 -3.73 9.91
N THR A 146 8.60 -4.43 9.08
CA THR A 146 10.06 -4.46 9.18
C THR A 146 10.66 -3.07 8.96
N LEU A 147 10.14 -2.31 7.99
CA LEU A 147 10.56 -0.94 7.74
C LEU A 147 10.24 -0.02 8.93
N ALA A 148 9.05 -0.17 9.54
CA ALA A 148 8.67 0.52 10.77
C ALA A 148 9.67 0.22 11.90
N MET A 149 9.95 -1.05 12.16
CA MET A 149 10.90 -1.46 13.20
C MET A 149 12.34 -1.03 12.93
N ALA A 150 12.78 -0.99 11.67
CA ALA A 150 14.09 -0.46 11.29
C ALA A 150 14.23 1.02 11.68
N ARG A 151 13.11 1.75 11.80
CA ARG A 151 13.03 3.11 12.32
C ARG A 151 12.62 3.19 13.80
N CYS A 152 12.67 2.06 14.53
CA CYS A 152 12.35 1.95 15.95
C CYS A 152 10.90 2.37 16.30
N VAL A 153 9.97 2.21 15.36
CA VAL A 153 8.53 2.43 15.56
C VAL A 153 7.77 1.12 15.34
N TYR A 154 6.62 0.98 15.98
CA TYR A 154 5.71 -0.14 15.74
C TYR A 154 4.69 0.25 14.67
N GLY A 155 4.57 -0.58 13.63
CA GLY A 155 3.50 -0.46 12.66
C GLY A 155 2.17 -1.03 13.20
N PRO A 156 1.07 -0.89 12.44
CA PRO A 156 -0.26 -1.30 12.87
C PRO A 156 -0.38 -2.79 13.24
N LEU A 157 0.28 -3.68 12.50
CA LEU A 157 0.26 -5.13 12.77
C LEU A 157 1.11 -5.46 13.99
N SER A 158 2.26 -4.82 14.18
CA SER A 158 3.05 -4.99 15.40
C SER A 158 2.27 -4.55 16.64
N LEU A 159 1.52 -3.43 16.55
CA LEU A 159 0.68 -2.95 17.65
C LEU A 159 -0.48 -3.90 17.96
N LEU A 160 -1.09 -4.49 16.93
CA LEU A 160 -2.11 -5.52 17.12
C LEU A 160 -1.56 -6.71 17.92
N LEU A 161 -0.35 -7.20 17.59
CA LEU A 161 0.31 -8.29 18.31
C LEU A 161 0.67 -7.93 19.77
N LEU A 162 0.81 -6.63 20.06
CA LEU A 162 1.02 -6.10 21.41
C LEU A 162 -0.28 -5.79 22.15
N GLY A 163 -1.44 -6.03 21.54
CA GLY A 163 -2.77 -5.87 22.14
C GLY A 163 -3.47 -4.54 21.84
N ASP A 164 -2.84 -3.61 21.11
CA ASP A 164 -3.49 -2.39 20.63
C ASP A 164 -4.00 -2.57 19.20
N TRP A 165 -5.26 -3.01 19.09
CA TRP A 165 -5.91 -3.30 17.80
C TRP A 165 -6.37 -2.04 17.04
N ARG A 166 -6.43 -0.87 17.69
CA ARG A 166 -7.07 0.33 17.12
C ARG A 166 -6.37 0.85 15.87
N PRO A 167 -5.02 0.95 15.82
CA PRO A 167 -4.33 1.39 14.61
C PRO A 167 -4.54 0.44 13.43
N PHE A 168 -4.55 -0.87 13.69
CA PHE A 168 -4.82 -1.89 12.68
C PHE A 168 -6.23 -1.73 12.11
N LEU A 169 -7.26 -1.70 12.96
CA LEU A 169 -8.65 -1.57 12.50
C LEU A 169 -8.89 -0.23 11.79
N CYS A 170 -8.29 0.85 12.28
CA CYS A 170 -8.35 2.15 11.62
C CYS A 170 -7.82 2.05 10.17
N LEU A 171 -6.65 1.44 10.00
CA LEU A 171 -6.02 1.32 8.69
C LEU A 171 -6.84 0.40 7.77
N GLU A 172 -7.33 -0.72 8.30
CA GLU A 172 -8.22 -1.64 7.59
C GLU A 172 -9.46 -0.90 7.05
N VAL A 173 -10.19 -0.19 7.92
CA VAL A 173 -11.41 0.53 7.54
C VAL A 173 -11.10 1.61 6.50
N CYS A 174 -10.03 2.38 6.68
CA CYS A 174 -9.62 3.39 5.69
C CYS A 174 -9.27 2.74 4.34
N SER A 175 -8.57 1.61 4.36
CA SER A 175 -8.18 0.87 3.16
C SER A 175 -9.39 0.32 2.42
N VAL A 176 -10.36 -0.25 3.14
CA VAL A 176 -11.64 -0.71 2.58
C VAL A 176 -12.40 0.43 1.94
N ILE A 177 -12.54 1.57 2.63
CA ILE A 177 -13.26 2.74 2.08
C ILE A 177 -12.60 3.21 0.79
N VAL A 178 -11.28 3.38 0.78
CA VAL A 178 -10.56 3.80 -0.43
C VAL A 178 -10.64 2.73 -1.52
N GLY A 179 -10.55 1.45 -1.16
CA GLY A 179 -10.68 0.32 -2.08
C GLY A 179 -12.04 0.30 -2.79
N VAL A 180 -13.15 0.48 -2.06
CA VAL A 180 -14.49 0.62 -2.64
C VAL A 180 -14.54 1.78 -3.63
N LEU A 181 -13.99 2.94 -3.26
CA LEU A 181 -13.99 4.12 -4.12
C LEU A 181 -13.14 3.89 -5.39
N TYR A 182 -12.00 3.24 -5.26
CA TYR A 182 -11.10 2.98 -6.39
C TYR A 182 -11.67 1.92 -7.33
N GLU A 183 -12.27 0.85 -6.82
CA GLU A 183 -12.95 -0.14 -7.66
C GLU A 183 -14.22 0.44 -8.30
N ALA A 184 -14.94 1.35 -7.63
CA ALA A 184 -16.04 2.07 -8.27
C ALA A 184 -15.55 2.94 -9.44
N ALA A 185 -14.40 3.60 -9.29
CA ALA A 185 -13.79 4.37 -10.38
C ALA A 185 -13.30 3.45 -11.50
N ASN A 186 -12.68 2.31 -11.18
CA ASN A 186 -12.24 1.30 -12.14
C ASN A 186 -13.42 0.64 -12.87
N PHE A 187 -14.55 0.44 -12.20
CA PHE A 187 -15.78 -0.04 -12.85
C PHE A 187 -16.30 0.96 -13.90
N ALA A 188 -16.24 2.26 -13.60
CA ALA A 188 -16.65 3.31 -14.53
C ALA A 188 -15.62 3.57 -15.65
N PHE A 189 -14.33 3.43 -15.34
CA PHE A 189 -13.19 3.67 -16.23
C PHE A 189 -12.19 2.51 -16.10
N PRO A 190 -12.42 1.39 -16.81
CA PRO A 190 -11.62 0.18 -16.67
C PRO A 190 -10.14 0.46 -16.96
N LEU A 191 -9.32 0.25 -15.93
CA LEU A 191 -7.88 0.49 -15.99
C LEU A 191 -7.10 -0.78 -15.63
N TRP A 192 -7.46 -1.44 -14.52
CA TRP A 192 -6.84 -2.69 -14.09
C TRP A 192 -7.84 -3.83 -14.00
N ARG A 193 -7.33 -5.05 -14.09
CA ARG A 193 -8.08 -6.28 -13.89
C ARG A 193 -7.33 -7.20 -12.93
N TRP A 194 -8.05 -7.66 -11.91
CA TRP A 194 -7.55 -8.64 -10.95
C TRP A 194 -7.70 -10.06 -11.48
N HIS A 195 -6.70 -10.90 -11.21
CA HIS A 195 -6.69 -12.32 -11.52
C HIS A 195 -6.42 -13.06 -10.21
N LEU A 196 -7.46 -13.48 -9.48
CA LEU A 196 -7.29 -14.21 -8.21
C LEU A 196 -7.50 -15.72 -8.39
N ASP A 197 -8.71 -16.13 -8.75
CA ASP A 197 -9.04 -17.52 -9.03
C ASP A 197 -10.23 -17.53 -10.00
N PRO A 198 -10.15 -18.22 -11.15
CA PRO A 198 -11.26 -18.31 -12.08
C PRO A 198 -12.50 -19.01 -11.51
N ASP A 199 -12.33 -19.84 -10.47
CA ASP A 199 -13.44 -20.58 -9.84
C ASP A 199 -14.14 -19.75 -8.75
N LEU A 200 -13.56 -18.62 -8.33
CA LEU A 200 -14.21 -17.72 -7.39
C LEU A 200 -15.33 -16.93 -8.07
N PRO A 201 -16.54 -16.88 -7.48
CA PRO A 201 -17.57 -15.95 -7.94
C PRO A 201 -17.03 -14.51 -7.96
N TYR A 202 -17.41 -13.74 -8.99
CA TYR A 202 -16.92 -12.37 -9.18
C TYR A 202 -17.04 -11.50 -7.91
N TRP A 203 -18.19 -11.54 -7.24
CA TRP A 203 -18.41 -10.79 -6.00
C TRP A 203 -17.47 -11.18 -4.86
N ALA A 204 -17.05 -12.45 -4.79
CA ALA A 204 -16.14 -12.93 -3.75
C ALA A 204 -14.72 -12.47 -4.04
N SER A 205 -14.31 -12.47 -5.31
CA SER A 205 -13.03 -11.87 -5.74
C SER A 205 -12.99 -10.38 -5.37
N GLU A 206 -14.01 -9.61 -5.76
CA GLU A 206 -14.12 -8.18 -5.43
C GLU A 206 -14.09 -7.92 -3.92
N ALA A 207 -14.81 -8.72 -3.13
CA ALA A 207 -14.77 -8.62 -1.68
C ALA A 207 -13.35 -8.85 -1.13
N VAL A 208 -12.64 -9.87 -1.62
CA VAL A 208 -11.26 -10.16 -1.20
C VAL A 208 -10.32 -9.02 -1.59
N ILE A 209 -10.45 -8.48 -2.79
CA ILE A 209 -9.64 -7.35 -3.26
C ILE A 209 -9.86 -6.13 -2.37
N VAL A 210 -11.12 -5.76 -2.12
CA VAL A 210 -11.49 -4.58 -1.35
C VAL A 210 -11.09 -4.71 0.12
N THR A 211 -11.29 -5.88 0.75
CA THR A 211 -10.94 -6.07 2.16
C THR A 211 -9.47 -6.35 2.37
N PHE A 212 -8.88 -7.26 1.61
CA PHE A 212 -7.49 -7.68 1.82
C PHE A 212 -6.50 -6.99 0.88
N GLY A 213 -6.80 -6.90 -0.41
CA GLY A 213 -5.90 -6.35 -1.42
C GLY A 213 -5.51 -4.90 -1.13
N TYR A 214 -6.50 -4.04 -0.87
CA TYR A 214 -6.24 -2.65 -0.53
C TYR A 214 -5.58 -2.48 0.84
N PHE A 215 -5.87 -3.33 1.83
CA PHE A 215 -5.13 -3.31 3.10
C PHE A 215 -3.65 -3.63 2.89
N VAL A 216 -3.35 -4.69 2.13
CA VAL A 216 -1.97 -5.07 1.75
C VAL A 216 -1.25 -3.93 1.03
N LEU A 217 -1.95 -3.21 0.14
CA LEU A 217 -1.39 -2.08 -0.58
C LEU A 217 -1.14 -0.88 0.35
N PHE A 218 -2.14 -0.47 1.12
CA PHE A 218 -2.08 0.74 1.94
C PHE A 218 -1.27 0.60 3.21
N HIS A 219 -1.06 -0.62 3.72
CA HIS A 219 -0.28 -0.85 4.92
C HIS A 219 1.19 -0.37 4.82
N PRO A 220 2.01 -0.86 3.86
CA PRO A 220 3.36 -0.35 3.68
C PRO A 220 3.36 1.12 3.24
N MET A 221 2.37 1.56 2.44
CA MET A 221 2.26 2.96 2.02
C MET A 221 2.04 3.90 3.21
N PHE A 222 1.16 3.53 4.13
CA PHE A 222 0.92 4.26 5.36
C PHE A 222 2.22 4.38 6.17
N ILE A 223 2.92 3.27 6.40
CA ILE A 223 4.19 3.26 7.12
C ILE A 223 5.23 4.15 6.43
N VAL A 224 5.44 3.99 5.12
CA VAL A 224 6.38 4.81 4.34
C VAL A 224 6.01 6.30 4.44
N SER A 225 4.74 6.63 4.28
CA SER A 225 4.27 8.02 4.35
C SER A 225 4.58 8.66 5.71
N ARG A 226 4.40 7.90 6.81
CA ARG A 226 4.73 8.34 8.17
C ARG A 226 6.24 8.54 8.34
N LEU A 227 7.04 7.56 7.94
CA LEU A 227 8.50 7.58 8.12
C LEU A 227 9.24 8.65 7.30
N VAL A 228 8.69 9.05 6.15
CA VAL A 228 9.31 10.05 5.27
C VAL A 228 9.09 11.47 5.77
N VAL A 229 7.95 11.71 6.41
CA VAL A 229 7.48 13.06 6.71
C VAL A 229 7.58 13.39 8.19
N GLU A 230 7.26 12.42 9.06
CA GLU A 230 7.44 12.59 10.49
C GLU A 230 8.93 12.47 10.77
N LYS A 231 9.55 13.60 11.13
CA LYS A 231 10.87 13.56 11.76
C LYS A 231 10.73 12.66 12.99
N PRO A 232 11.68 11.74 13.25
CA PRO A 232 11.73 11.04 14.52
C PRO A 232 11.61 12.10 15.61
N GLN A 233 10.48 12.13 16.33
CA GLN A 233 10.36 13.04 17.46
C GLN A 233 11.58 12.75 18.33
N GLU A 234 12.43 13.75 18.53
CA GLU A 234 13.57 13.64 19.44
C GLU A 234 13.00 13.15 20.77
N ALA A 235 13.20 11.86 21.06
CA ALA A 235 12.56 11.14 22.15
C ALA A 235 13.00 11.63 23.55
N ASP A 236 13.69 12.77 23.60
CA ASP A 236 14.38 13.31 24.75
C ASP A 236 13.72 14.54 25.38
N SER A 237 12.75 15.20 24.73
CA SER A 237 12.16 16.44 25.28
C SER A 237 11.02 16.21 26.28
N HIS A 238 10.34 15.05 26.27
CA HIS A 238 9.25 14.75 27.20
C HIS A 238 9.61 13.79 28.34
N ARG A 239 10.83 13.23 28.37
CA ARG A 239 11.32 12.43 29.53
C ARG A 239 11.89 13.27 30.68
N LYS A 240 11.89 14.61 30.57
CA LYS A 240 12.40 15.52 31.62
C LYS A 240 11.31 16.23 32.45
N GLN A 241 10.07 15.76 32.45
CA GLN A 241 8.99 16.38 33.25
C GLN A 241 8.22 15.41 34.16
N VAL A 242 8.86 14.33 34.62
CA VAL A 242 8.37 13.52 35.74
C VAL A 242 9.48 13.36 36.77
#